data_AF-A0A087RXB0-F1
#
_entry.id   AF-A0A087RXB0-F1
#
_cell.length_a   1.000
_cell.length_b   1.000
_cell.length_c   1.000
_cell.angle_alpha   90.00
_cell.angle_beta   90.00
_cell.angle_gamma   90.00
#
_symmetry.space_group_name_H-M   'P 1'
#
loop_
_entity.id
_entity.type
_entity.pdbx_description
1 polymer ?
#
loop_
_entity_poly.entity_id
_entity_poly.type
_entity_poly.pdbx_seq_one_letter_code
_entity_poly.pdbx_strand_id
1 'polypeptide(L)'
;MKPTKMRNKMIYRASYQTKSKQLGSALSKDLHKKYGKRSVRVIEGDSVTILRGEFKGVDGKVAEVSTDKSSVAIGRKKLKKRKMRINGKYFR
;
A
#
# COMPACT_ATOMS: atom_id res chain seq x y z
N MET A 1 19.01 24.64 8.70
CA MET A 1 17.55 24.86 8.51
C MET A 1 16.82 24.50 9.79
N LYS A 2 15.93 25.36 10.33
CA LYS A 2 15.26 25.10 11.61
C LYS A 2 14.20 23.97 11.47
N PRO A 3 14.25 22.90 12.29
CA PRO A 3 13.32 21.76 12.17
C PRO A 3 11.84 22.15 12.21
N THR A 4 11.46 23.09 13.08
CA THR A 4 10.09 23.59 13.23
C THR A 4 9.57 24.22 11.94
N LYS A 5 10.40 25.02 11.24
CA LYS A 5 10.01 25.65 9.97
C LYS A 5 9.76 24.59 8.88
N MET A 6 10.57 23.52 8.86
CA MET A 6 10.40 22.42 7.92
C MET A 6 9.10 21.64 8.19
N ARG A 7 8.82 21.28 9.45
CA ARG A 7 7.59 20.56 9.84
C ARG A 7 6.33 21.35 9.48
N ASN A 8 6.33 22.64 9.74
CA ASN A 8 5.20 23.52 9.39
C ASN A 8 4.97 23.57 7.89
N LYS A 9 6.04 23.66 7.08
CA LYS A 9 5.93 23.69 5.61
C LYS A 9 5.46 22.35 5.02
N MET A 10 5.90 21.23 5.58
CA MET A 10 5.69 19.90 5.00
C MET A 10 4.43 19.19 5.48
N ILE A 11 3.92 19.55 6.66
CA ILE A 11 2.77 18.87 7.28
C ILE A 11 1.60 19.85 7.44
N TYR A 12 1.77 20.88 8.27
CA TYR A 12 0.65 21.71 8.72
C TYR A 12 0.18 22.74 7.69
N ARG A 13 1.12 23.32 6.91
CA ARG A 13 0.85 24.32 5.87
C ARG A 13 1.12 23.77 4.46
N ALA A 14 1.20 22.45 4.32
CA ALA A 14 1.49 21.83 3.04
C ALA A 14 0.32 21.99 2.07
N SER A 15 0.65 22.35 0.82
CA SER A 15 -0.32 22.39 -0.27
C SER A 15 -0.82 20.99 -0.63
N TYR A 16 -2.00 20.93 -1.26
CA TYR A 16 -2.58 19.66 -1.72
C TYR A 16 -1.63 18.86 -2.61
N GLN A 17 -0.93 19.52 -3.54
CA GLN A 17 0.06 18.88 -4.41
C GLN A 17 1.22 18.25 -3.61
N THR A 18 1.64 18.89 -2.52
CA THR A 18 2.71 18.38 -1.66
C THR A 18 2.24 17.14 -0.89
N LYS A 19 1.06 17.21 -0.25
CA LYS A 19 0.44 16.08 0.45
C LYS A 19 0.22 14.89 -0.49
N SER A 20 -0.26 15.16 -1.70
CA SER A 20 -0.47 14.18 -2.76
C SER A 20 0.82 13.44 -3.15
N LYS A 21 1.95 14.16 -3.28
CA LYS A 21 3.26 13.54 -3.57
C LYS A 21 3.81 12.69 -2.41
N GLN A 22 3.45 13.02 -1.17
CA GLN A 22 3.89 12.26 0.01
C GLN A 22 3.22 10.87 0.10
N LEU A 23 2.07 10.67 -0.54
CA LEU A 23 1.35 9.38 -0.62
C LEU A 23 1.94 8.41 -1.66
N GLY A 24 3.25 8.46 -1.87
CA GLY A 24 3.96 7.53 -2.73
C GLY A 24 4.32 6.23 -2.00
N SER A 25 4.16 5.10 -2.68
CA SER A 25 4.66 3.81 -2.21
C SER A 25 5.81 3.32 -3.08
N ALA A 26 6.70 2.52 -2.49
CA ALA A 26 7.78 1.86 -3.23
C ALA A 26 7.20 0.77 -4.13
N LEU A 27 7.63 0.73 -5.38
CA LEU A 27 7.28 -0.39 -6.26
C LEU A 27 8.06 -1.66 -5.88
N SER A 28 7.59 -2.81 -6.37
CA SER A 28 8.32 -4.07 -6.26
C SER A 28 9.60 -4.04 -7.12
N LYS A 29 10.54 -4.94 -6.83
CA LYS A 29 11.82 -5.03 -7.57
C LYS A 29 11.61 -5.24 -9.08
N ASP A 30 10.59 -5.99 -9.46
CA ASP A 30 10.27 -6.25 -10.87
C ASP A 30 9.73 -4.99 -11.57
N LEU A 31 8.88 -4.24 -10.86
CA LEU A 31 8.35 -2.97 -11.34
C LEU A 31 9.44 -1.87 -11.36
N HIS A 32 10.41 -1.90 -10.44
CA HIS A 32 11.60 -1.04 -10.49
C HIS A 32 12.40 -1.28 -11.77
N LYS A 33 12.66 -2.54 -12.12
CA LYS A 33 13.37 -2.89 -13.35
C LYS A 33 12.61 -2.47 -14.60
N LYS A 34 11.28 -2.65 -14.60
CA LYS A 34 10.44 -2.33 -15.77
C LYS A 34 10.31 -0.82 -16.02
N TYR A 35 10.12 -0.03 -14.96
CA TYR A 35 9.77 1.39 -15.10
C TYR A 35 10.89 2.36 -14.68
N GLY A 36 11.99 1.87 -14.09
CA GLY A 36 13.12 2.69 -13.65
C GLY A 36 12.83 3.65 -12.49
N LYS A 37 11.62 3.60 -11.91
CA LYS A 37 11.19 4.48 -10.81
C LYS A 37 11.18 3.73 -9.49
N ARG A 38 11.64 4.38 -8.42
CA ARG A 38 11.67 3.79 -7.07
C ARG A 38 10.29 3.78 -6.39
N SER A 39 9.48 4.82 -6.60
CA SER A 39 8.16 4.97 -6.00
C SER A 39 7.18 5.65 -6.94
N VAL A 40 5.90 5.37 -6.73
CA VAL A 40 4.78 5.94 -7.48
C VAL A 40 3.67 6.30 -6.49
N ARG A 41 2.86 7.31 -6.82
CA ARG A 41 1.68 7.67 -6.05
C ARG A 41 0.70 6.51 -6.05
N VAL A 42 0.19 6.16 -4.88
CA VAL A 42 -0.80 5.09 -4.72
C VAL A 42 -2.14 5.53 -5.32
N ILE A 43 -2.75 4.66 -6.12
CA ILE A 43 -4.07 4.89 -6.72
C ILE A 43 -5.04 3.80 -6.22
N GLU A 44 -6.33 4.14 -6.16
CA GLU A 44 -7.39 3.20 -5.84
C GLU A 44 -7.40 2.03 -6.82
N GLY A 45 -7.58 0.81 -6.29
CA GLY A 45 -7.52 -0.42 -7.08
C GLY A 45 -6.14 -1.06 -7.21
N ASP A 46 -5.05 -0.36 -6.84
CA ASP A 46 -3.70 -0.93 -6.81
C ASP A 46 -3.60 -2.07 -5.80
N SER A 47 -2.75 -3.06 -6.11
CA SER A 47 -2.43 -4.16 -5.19
C SER A 47 -1.15 -3.83 -4.43
N VAL A 48 -1.23 -3.85 -3.10
CA VAL A 48 -0.14 -3.46 -2.20
C VAL A 48 0.07 -4.49 -1.11
N THR A 49 1.32 -4.61 -0.66
CA THR A 49 1.74 -5.46 0.46
C THR A 49 2.19 -4.58 1.62
N ILE A 50 1.73 -4.87 2.82
CA ILE A 50 2.12 -4.11 4.01
C ILE A 50 3.49 -4.60 4.50
N LEU A 51 4.46 -3.69 4.56
CA LEU A 51 5.85 -4.02 4.93
C LEU A 51 6.16 -3.84 6.42
N ARG A 52 5.38 -3.01 7.13
CA ARG A 52 5.63 -2.59 8.51
C ARG A 52 4.30 -2.50 9.29
N GLY A 53 4.38 -2.57 10.62
CA GLY A 53 3.22 -2.49 11.51
C GLY A 53 2.55 -3.84 11.77
N GLU A 54 1.37 -3.80 12.41
CA GLU A 54 0.63 -4.98 12.87
C GLU A 54 0.20 -5.91 11.74
N PHE A 55 -0.12 -5.36 10.56
CA PHE A 55 -0.58 -6.11 9.40
C PHE A 55 0.54 -6.49 8.42
N LYS A 56 1.80 -6.54 8.89
CA LYS A 56 2.96 -6.89 8.04
C LYS A 56 2.76 -8.24 7.34
N GLY A 57 3.02 -8.28 6.03
CA GLY A 57 2.90 -9.47 5.19
C GLY A 57 1.50 -9.71 4.64
N VAL A 58 0.53 -8.85 4.96
CA VAL A 58 -0.81 -8.92 4.36
C VAL A 58 -0.83 -8.19 3.02
N ASP A 59 -1.38 -8.87 2.01
CA ASP A 59 -1.68 -8.32 0.71
C ASP A 59 -3.13 -7.81 0.64
N GLY A 60 -3.32 -6.66 0.00
CA GLY A 60 -4.64 -6.06 -0.16
C GLY A 60 -4.74 -5.18 -1.40
N LYS A 61 -5.98 -4.77 -1.70
CA LYS A 61 -6.23 -3.73 -2.69
C LYS A 61 -6.47 -2.40 -1.99
N VAL A 62 -6.02 -1.31 -2.60
CA VAL A 62 -6.31 0.04 -2.11
C VAL A 62 -7.78 0.34 -2.35
N ALA A 63 -8.50 0.65 -1.27
CA ALA A 63 -9.92 0.96 -1.29
C ALA A 63 -10.18 2.47 -1.41
N GLU A 64 -9.41 3.28 -0.67
CA GLU A 64 -9.56 4.73 -0.65
C GLU A 64 -8.21 5.38 -0.34
N VAL A 65 -7.96 6.54 -0.97
CA VAL A 65 -6.78 7.38 -0.71
C VAL A 65 -7.21 8.75 -0.19
N SER A 66 -7.05 9.00 1.11
CA SER A 66 -7.42 10.28 1.71
C SER A 66 -6.20 11.20 1.81
N THR A 67 -6.14 12.24 0.98
CA THR A 67 -5.03 13.21 0.96
C THR A 67 -5.01 14.13 2.18
N ASP A 68 -6.17 14.40 2.79
CA ASP A 68 -6.26 15.28 3.97
C ASP A 68 -5.66 14.66 5.22
N LYS A 69 -5.92 13.36 5.41
CA LYS A 69 -5.41 12.56 6.54
C LYS A 69 -4.04 11.93 6.25
N SER A 70 -3.52 12.10 5.03
CA SER A 70 -2.29 11.45 4.55
C SER A 70 -2.30 9.94 4.82
N SER A 71 -3.44 9.28 4.59
CA SER A 71 -3.66 7.86 4.91
C SER A 71 -4.24 7.10 3.71
N VAL A 72 -3.93 5.80 3.63
CA VAL A 72 -4.44 4.90 2.61
C VAL A 72 -5.22 3.78 3.28
N ALA A 73 -6.47 3.57 2.87
CA ALA A 73 -7.29 2.47 3.32
C ALA A 73 -7.06 1.24 2.43
N ILE A 74 -6.68 0.12 3.03
CA ILE A 74 -6.43 -1.13 2.32
C ILE A 74 -7.55 -2.11 2.64
N GLY A 75 -8.27 -2.52 1.61
CA GLY A 75 -9.25 -3.60 1.69
C GLY A 75 -8.54 -4.95 1.80
N ARG A 76 -8.92 -5.74 2.82
CA ARG A 76 -8.45 -7.13 2.95
C ARG A 76 -8.92 -7.94 1.75
N LYS A 77 -7.99 -8.53 1.02
CA LYS A 77 -8.32 -9.55 0.03
C LYS A 77 -8.75 -10.80 0.79
N LYS A 78 -10.03 -11.21 0.69
CA LYS A 78 -10.44 -12.55 1.15
C LYS A 78 -9.57 -13.55 0.39
N LEU A 79 -8.70 -14.30 1.09
CA LEU A 79 -8.07 -15.46 0.50
C LEU A 79 -9.21 -16.35 -0.01
N LYS A 80 -9.23 -16.60 -1.33
CA LYS A 80 -10.18 -17.52 -1.94
C LYS A 80 -9.97 -18.85 -1.21
N LYS A 81 -10.96 -19.29 -0.41
CA LYS A 81 -10.95 -20.65 0.18
C LYS A 81 -10.70 -21.61 -0.98
N ARG A 82 -9.52 -22.19 -1.07
CA ARG A 82 -9.28 -23.34 -1.94
C ARG A 82 -10.12 -24.47 -1.34
N LYS A 83 -11.28 -24.76 -1.94
CA LYS A 83 -11.94 -26.05 -1.71
C LYS A 83 -10.96 -27.09 -2.22
N MET A 84 -10.19 -27.70 -1.32
CA MET A 84 -9.50 -28.94 -1.64
C MET A 84 -10.59 -30.01 -1.77
N ARG A 85 -10.87 -30.44 -3.01
CA ARG A 85 -11.69 -31.62 -3.28
C ARG A 85 -10.74 -32.79 -3.59
N ILE A 86 -10.69 -33.68 -2.58
CA ILE A 86 -10.63 -35.17 -2.57
C ILE A 86 -9.41 -35.88 -3.22
N ASN A 87 -8.81 -36.84 -2.50
CA ASN A 87 -8.84 -38.28 -2.84
C ASN A 87 -8.13 -39.15 -1.78
N GLY A 88 -8.87 -40.10 -1.19
CA GLY A 88 -8.35 -41.04 -0.20
C GLY A 88 -9.44 -41.91 0.41
N LYS A 89 -10.23 -42.61 -0.42
CA LYS A 89 -10.92 -43.83 0.02
C LYS A 89 -9.84 -44.88 0.25
N TYR A 90 -9.47 -45.13 1.51
CA TYR A 90 -8.86 -46.41 1.87
C TYR A 90 -9.98 -47.40 2.09
N PHE A 91 -10.03 -48.40 1.21
CA PHE A 91 -10.77 -49.63 1.38
C PHE A 91 -10.29 -50.32 2.68
N ARG A 92 -11.23 -50.69 3.54
CA ARG A 92 -11.18 -51.95 4.26
C ARG A 92 -12.60 -52.47 4.40
#